data_AF-A0AA88IPJ6-F1
#
_entry.id   AF-A0AA88IPJ6-F1
#
_cell.length_a   1.000
_cell.length_b   1.000
_cell.length_c   1.000
_cell.angle_alpha   90.00
_cell.angle_beta   90.00
_cell.angle_gamma   90.00
#
_symmetry.space_group_name_H-M   'P 1'
#
loop_
_entity.id
_entity.type
_entity.pdbx_description
1 polymer ?
#
loop_
_entity_poly.entity_id
_entity_poly.type
_entity_poly.pdbx_seq_one_letter_code
_entity_poly.pdbx_strand_id
1 'polypeptide(L)'
;MSTRTLSKELETWKTNARSLKENAVPTVYPARKVPLAMKQNLKDELDRLEALNIIGKVSDPTDWVNAIVMVKKKDGSVRLCIDPVDLNKAIRRPHYPIPTFEEATEDSHGISTVSKLDVRSGYWILPLTERSSF
;
A
#
# COMPACT_ATOMS: atom_id res chain seq x y z
N MET A 1 19.00 -2.90 20.17
CA MET A 1 17.60 -3.38 20.19
C MET A 1 17.58 -4.90 20.03
N SER A 2 16.94 -5.62 20.95
CA SER A 2 16.90 -7.09 20.95
C SER A 2 16.05 -7.61 19.78
N THR A 3 16.60 -8.53 19.00
CA THR A 3 15.96 -9.18 17.83
C THR A 3 14.62 -9.84 18.17
N ARG A 4 14.36 -10.09 19.46
CA ARG A 4 13.14 -10.72 20.00
C ARG A 4 11.93 -9.77 20.10
N THR A 5 12.15 -8.45 20.10
CA THR A 5 11.08 -7.45 20.17
C THR A 5 10.50 -7.16 18.79
N LEU A 6 11.36 -6.99 17.78
CA LEU A 6 10.96 -6.77 16.38
C LEU A 6 10.14 -7.94 15.82
N SER A 7 10.45 -9.18 16.19
CA SER A 7 9.69 -10.35 15.74
C SER A 7 8.27 -10.36 16.32
N LYS A 8 8.08 -9.94 17.57
CA LYS A 8 6.76 -9.85 18.20
C LYS A 8 5.93 -8.71 17.63
N GLU A 9 6.55 -7.57 17.36
CA GLU A 9 5.88 -6.45 16.70
C GLU A 9 5.43 -6.87 15.30
N LEU A 10 6.29 -7.46 14.47
CA LEU A 10 5.94 -7.94 13.12
C LEU A 10 4.76 -8.93 13.11
N GLU A 11 4.68 -9.84 14.10
CA GLU A 11 3.50 -10.71 14.27
C GLU A 11 2.23 -9.93 14.70
N THR A 12 2.38 -8.85 15.47
CA THR A 12 1.29 -7.93 15.83
C THR A 12 0.81 -7.11 14.61
N TRP A 13 1.70 -6.77 13.68
CA TRP A 13 1.35 -6.12 12.40
C TRP A 13 0.55 -7.04 11.47
N LYS A 14 0.81 -8.37 11.53
CA LYS A 14 0.08 -9.38 10.75
C LYS A 14 -1.35 -9.62 11.26
N THR A 15 -1.62 -9.38 12.54
CA THR A 15 -2.87 -9.77 13.21
C THR A 15 -3.90 -8.63 13.37
N ASN A 16 -3.51 -7.37 13.15
CA ASN A 16 -4.45 -6.25 13.12
C ASN A 16 -5.17 -6.18 11.77
N ALA A 17 -6.14 -7.07 11.57
CA ALA A 17 -7.05 -7.02 10.44
C ALA A 17 -7.71 -5.63 10.36
N ARG A 18 -7.49 -4.92 9.24
CA ARG A 18 -8.13 -3.63 8.99
C ARG A 18 -9.63 -3.85 8.87
N SER A 19 -10.37 -3.48 9.91
CA SER A 19 -11.83 -3.56 9.92
C SER A 19 -12.43 -2.38 9.17
N LEU A 20 -13.52 -2.62 8.45
CA LEU A 20 -14.37 -1.56 7.92
C LEU A 20 -15.28 -1.04 9.02
N LYS A 21 -15.79 0.19 8.88
CA LYS A 21 -16.86 0.73 9.72
C LYS A 21 -18.11 -0.12 9.53
N GLU A 22 -18.93 -0.26 10.58
CA GLU A 22 -20.11 -1.14 10.57
C GLU A 22 -21.11 -0.81 9.45
N ASN A 23 -21.23 0.47 9.09
CA ASN A 23 -22.11 0.95 8.01
C ASN A 23 -21.34 1.32 6.74
N ALA A 24 -20.20 0.67 6.48
CA ALA A 24 -19.44 0.90 5.26
C ALA A 24 -20.26 0.44 4.04
N VAL A 25 -20.56 1.35 3.13
CA VAL A 25 -21.26 1.05 1.88
C VAL A 25 -20.22 0.75 0.80
N PRO A 26 -20.19 -0.48 0.25
CA PRO A 26 -19.27 -0.81 -0.83
C PRO A 26 -19.50 0.04 -2.07
N THR A 27 -18.43 0.34 -2.79
CA THR A 27 -18.48 1.17 -3.98
C THR A 27 -17.74 0.49 -5.13
N VAL A 28 -18.41 0.43 -6.28
CA VAL A 28 -17.88 -0.15 -7.52
C VAL A 28 -17.69 0.97 -8.54
N TYR A 29 -16.44 1.27 -8.86
CA TYR A 29 -16.09 2.24 -9.89
C TYR A 29 -15.83 1.54 -11.23
N PRO A 30 -16.31 2.10 -12.36
CA PRO A 30 -15.94 1.60 -13.67
C PRO A 30 -14.46 1.87 -13.97
N ALA A 31 -13.89 1.05 -14.87
CA ALA A 31 -12.53 1.26 -15.35
C ALA A 31 -12.42 2.64 -16.05
N ARG A 32 -11.35 3.39 -15.73
CA ARG A 32 -11.09 4.68 -16.39
C ARG A 32 -10.68 4.47 -17.84
N LYS A 33 -11.07 5.42 -18.69
CA LYS A 33 -10.62 5.44 -20.09
C LYS A 33 -9.12 5.69 -20.14
N VAL A 34 -8.40 4.79 -20.81
CA VAL A 34 -6.95 4.85 -20.99
C VAL A 34 -6.64 5.37 -22.39
N PRO A 35 -5.86 6.45 -22.54
CA PRO A 35 -5.38 6.91 -23.84
C PRO A 35 -4.67 5.79 -24.60
N LEU A 36 -4.87 5.72 -25.91
CA LEU A 36 -4.31 4.64 -26.75
C LEU A 36 -2.80 4.50 -26.59
N ALA A 37 -2.08 5.63 -26.58
CA ALA A 37 -0.63 5.69 -26.41
C ALA A 37 -0.11 5.14 -25.06
N MET A 38 -0.98 4.94 -24.06
CA MET A 38 -0.60 4.41 -22.75
C MET A 38 -1.11 2.99 -22.50
N LYS A 39 -1.92 2.42 -23.40
CA LYS A 39 -2.50 1.07 -23.21
C LYS A 39 -1.42 0.00 -23.09
N GLN A 40 -0.36 0.10 -23.90
CA GLN A 40 0.74 -0.87 -23.85
C GLN A 40 1.50 -0.76 -22.53
N ASN A 41 1.90 0.45 -22.14
CA ASN A 41 2.59 0.68 -20.86
C ASN A 41 1.78 0.22 -19.64
N LEU A 42 0.45 0.40 -19.68
CA LEU A 42 -0.44 -0.10 -18.64
C LEU A 42 -0.39 -1.63 -18.58
N LYS A 43 -0.51 -2.29 -19.72
CA LYS A 43 -0.47 -3.76 -19.81
C LYS A 43 0.87 -4.29 -19.30
N ASP A 44 1.98 -3.74 -19.78
CA ASP A 44 3.32 -4.18 -19.38
C ASP A 44 3.54 -4.04 -17.87
N GLU A 45 3.04 -2.95 -17.26
CA GLU A 45 3.16 -2.74 -15.82
C GLU A 45 2.24 -3.67 -15.01
N LEU A 46 1.03 -3.97 -15.50
CA LEU A 46 0.15 -4.97 -14.87
C LEU A 46 0.78 -6.37 -14.92
N ASP A 47 1.28 -6.78 -16.09
CA ASP A 47 1.95 -8.07 -16.29
C ASP A 47 3.19 -8.18 -15.38
N ARG A 48 3.97 -7.10 -15.24
CA ARG A 48 5.12 -7.04 -14.33
C ARG A 48 4.70 -7.18 -12.86
N LEU A 49 3.63 -6.51 -12.43
CA LEU A 49 3.15 -6.59 -11.04
C LEU A 49 2.56 -7.96 -10.72
N GLU A 50 1.87 -8.59 -11.68
CA GLU A 50 1.39 -9.97 -11.56
C GLU A 50 2.56 -10.96 -11.47
N ALA A 51 3.58 -10.83 -12.33
CA ALA A 51 4.77 -11.67 -12.30
C ALA A 51 5.58 -11.55 -10.98
N LEU A 52 5.52 -10.38 -10.34
CA LEU A 52 6.12 -10.15 -9.02
C LEU A 52 5.22 -10.58 -7.85
N ASN A 53 4.04 -11.14 -8.12
CA ASN A 53 3.05 -11.55 -7.13
C ASN A 53 2.61 -10.39 -6.20
N ILE A 54 2.60 -9.16 -6.73
CA ILE A 54 2.13 -7.96 -6.01
C ILE A 54 0.63 -7.78 -6.18
N ILE A 55 0.10 -8.17 -7.34
CA ILE A 55 -1.34 -8.18 -7.64
C ILE A 55 -1.74 -9.54 -8.19
N GLY A 56 -3.01 -9.88 -8.05
CA GLY A 56 -3.62 -11.08 -8.63
C GLY A 56 -4.85 -10.74 -9.46
N LYS A 57 -5.22 -11.63 -10.38
CA LYS A 57 -6.48 -11.55 -11.11
C LYS A 57 -7.63 -11.98 -10.19
N VAL A 58 -8.72 -11.22 -10.22
CA VAL A 58 -9.96 -11.55 -9.52
C VAL A 58 -11.04 -11.76 -10.58
N SER A 59 -11.61 -12.96 -10.63
CA SER A 59 -12.71 -13.33 -11.53
C SER A 59 -14.07 -13.28 -10.85
N ASP A 60 -14.10 -13.42 -9.53
CA ASP A 60 -15.33 -13.43 -8.74
C ASP A 60 -15.84 -12.01 -8.50
N PRO A 61 -17.16 -11.82 -8.31
CA PRO A 61 -17.71 -10.52 -7.95
C PRO A 61 -17.15 -10.02 -6.62
N THR A 62 -16.71 -8.77 -6.58
CA THR A 62 -16.23 -8.11 -5.35
C THR A 62 -17.10 -6.90 -5.02
N ASP A 63 -17.26 -6.67 -3.72
CA ASP A 63 -18.05 -5.55 -3.21
C ASP A 63 -17.37 -4.19 -3.45
N TRP A 64 -16.02 -4.19 -3.48
CA TRP A 64 -15.20 -2.99 -3.63
C TRP A 64 -14.40 -3.03 -4.93
N VAL A 65 -14.63 -2.06 -5.81
CA VAL A 65 -13.84 -1.89 -7.04
C VAL A 65 -13.39 -0.44 -7.14
N ASN A 66 -12.07 -0.22 -7.13
CA ASN A 66 -11.47 1.09 -7.25
C ASN A 66 -10.93 1.30 -8.65
N ALA A 67 -11.05 2.53 -9.16
CA ALA A 67 -10.47 2.88 -10.45
C ALA A 67 -8.94 2.97 -10.37
N ILE A 68 -8.26 2.51 -11.44
CA ILE A 68 -6.82 2.68 -11.60
C ILE A 68 -6.52 4.08 -12.15
N VAL A 69 -5.51 4.71 -11.58
CA VAL A 69 -4.91 5.97 -12.02
C VAL A 69 -3.49 5.68 -12.48
N MET A 70 -3.15 6.17 -13.67
CA MET A 70 -1.79 6.06 -14.21
C MET A 70 -1.08 7.40 -14.11
N VAL A 71 0.13 7.38 -13.56
CA VAL A 71 1.00 8.56 -13.49
C VAL A 71 2.26 8.28 -14.28
N LYS A 72 2.57 9.14 -15.26
CA LYS A 72 3.85 9.06 -15.98
C LYS A 72 4.98 9.54 -15.05
N LYS A 73 6.02 8.74 -14.93
CA LYS A 73 7.26 9.13 -14.28
C LYS A 73 8.14 9.92 -15.25
N LYS A 74 9.14 10.61 -14.70
CA LYS A 74 10.14 11.37 -15.48
C LYS A 74 10.95 10.48 -16.42
N ASP A 75 11.14 9.21 -16.05
CA ASP A 75 11.87 8.20 -16.84
C ASP A 75 11.03 7.60 -18.00
N GLY A 76 9.78 8.04 -18.19
CA GLY A 76 8.87 7.52 -19.21
C GLY A 76 8.09 6.27 -18.81
N SER A 77 8.44 5.62 -17.68
CA SER A 77 7.65 4.52 -17.12
C SER A 77 6.34 5.02 -16.50
N VAL A 78 5.39 4.10 -16.29
CA VAL A 78 4.12 4.41 -15.62
C VAL A 78 4.15 3.92 -14.18
N ARG A 79 3.49 4.66 -13.30
CA ARG A 79 3.14 4.23 -11.94
C ARG A 79 1.64 4.01 -11.89
N LEU A 80 1.24 2.80 -11.51
CA LEU A 80 -0.16 2.48 -11.24
C LEU A 80 -0.49 2.84 -9.80
N CYS A 81 -1.61 3.54 -9.63
CA CYS A 81 -2.17 3.87 -8.34
C CYS A 81 -3.65 3.47 -8.35
N ILE A 82 -4.18 3.04 -7.22
CA ILE A 82 -5.61 2.98 -7.01
C ILE A 82 -6.11 4.36 -6.59
N ASP A 83 -7.37 4.68 -6.86
CA ASP A 83 -8.07 5.85 -6.29
C ASP A 83 -9.06 5.38 -5.19
N PRO A 84 -8.60 5.18 -3.93
CA PRO A 84 -9.39 4.51 -2.90
C PRO A 84 -10.12 5.52 -2.01
N VAL A 85 -10.65 6.61 -2.57
CA VAL A 85 -11.25 7.70 -1.77
C VAL A 85 -12.35 7.17 -0.84
N ASP A 86 -13.28 6.36 -1.33
CA ASP A 86 -14.38 5.85 -0.51
C ASP A 86 -13.97 4.70 0.39
N LEU A 87 -13.08 3.83 -0.09
CA LEU A 87 -12.48 2.78 0.73
C LEU A 87 -11.74 3.38 1.94
N ASN A 88 -10.99 4.47 1.73
CA ASN A 88 -10.27 5.18 2.79
C ASN A 88 -11.20 5.83 3.84
N LYS A 89 -12.43 6.19 3.46
CA LYS A 89 -13.47 6.69 4.40
C LYS A 89 -14.11 5.53 5.17
N ALA A 90 -14.20 4.36 4.56
CA ALA A 90 -14.80 3.15 5.13
C ALA A 90 -13.87 2.41 6.10
N ILE A 91 -12.55 2.50 5.92
CA ILE A 91 -11.57 1.84 6.81
C ILE A 91 -11.59 2.45 8.22
N ARG A 92 -11.63 1.61 9.25
CA ARG A 92 -11.33 2.00 10.64
C ARG A 92 -9.82 2.16 10.77
N ARG A 93 -9.36 3.39 10.96
CA ARG A 93 -7.93 3.68 11.04
C ARG A 93 -7.41 3.34 12.44
N PRO A 94 -6.43 2.43 12.56
CA PRO A 94 -5.75 2.24 13.84
C PRO A 94 -4.94 3.51 14.17
N HIS A 95 -4.87 3.84 15.45
CA HIS A 95 -4.09 4.98 15.91
C HIS A 95 -2.66 4.54 16.23
N TYR A 96 -1.73 4.84 15.32
CA TYR A 96 -0.30 4.66 15.53
C TYR A 96 0.36 6.04 15.57
N PRO A 97 0.68 6.58 16.76
CA PRO A 97 1.35 7.86 16.85
C PRO A 97 2.73 7.75 16.19
N ILE A 98 2.98 8.59 15.20
CA ILE A 98 4.32 8.76 14.64
C ILE A 98 5.07 9.69 15.61
N PRO A 99 6.27 9.31 16.09
CA PRO A 99 7.01 10.15 17.01
C PRO A 99 7.28 11.52 16.40
N THR A 100 7.31 12.56 17.23
CA THR A 100 7.74 13.89 16.76
C THR A 100 9.22 13.86 16.36
N PHE A 101 9.68 14.91 15.68
CA PHE A 101 11.09 14.99 15.34
C PHE A 101 11.98 14.99 16.58
N GLU A 102 11.56 15.69 17.65
CA GLU A 102 12.26 15.75 18.93
C GLU A 102 12.33 14.37 19.59
N GLU A 103 11.20 13.66 19.68
CA GLU A 103 11.13 12.29 20.23
C GLU A 103 12.00 11.32 19.41
N ALA A 104 12.00 11.46 18.08
CA ALA A 104 12.80 10.61 17.20
C ALA A 104 14.31 10.92 17.26
N THR A 105 14.72 12.08 17.77
CA THR A 105 16.12 12.53 17.81
C THR A 105 16.69 12.66 19.22
N GLU A 106 15.92 12.34 20.25
CA GLU A 106 16.34 12.43 21.66
C GLU A 106 17.63 11.62 21.93
N ASP A 107 17.74 10.41 21.38
CA ASP A 107 18.91 9.53 21.51
C ASP A 107 20.07 9.87 20.55
N SER A 108 19.94 10.93 19.74
CA SER A 108 20.95 11.27 18.71
C SER A 108 22.07 12.18 19.20
N HIS A 109 22.01 12.63 20.47
CA HIS A 109 23.04 13.47 21.08
C HIS A 109 24.40 12.75 21.11
N GLY A 110 25.41 13.35 20.48
CA GLY A 110 26.77 12.80 20.42
C GLY A 110 27.03 11.82 19.27
N ILE A 111 26.05 11.54 18.40
CA ILE A 111 26.28 10.78 17.17
C ILE A 111 27.02 11.65 16.16
N SER A 112 28.22 11.21 15.76
CA SER A 112 29.07 11.91 14.78
C SER A 112 28.76 11.58 13.32
N THR A 113 28.03 10.49 13.06
CA THR A 113 27.69 10.04 11.70
C THR A 113 26.36 9.31 11.71
N VAL A 114 25.45 9.73 10.83
CA VAL A 114 24.14 9.11 10.62
C VAL A 114 24.06 8.58 9.19
N SER A 115 23.52 7.38 9.03
CA SER A 115 23.19 6.81 7.72
C SER A 115 21.68 6.80 7.53
N LYS A 116 21.22 7.23 6.35
CA LYS A 116 19.81 7.21 5.97
C LYS A 116 19.57 6.07 4.99
N LEU A 117 18.64 5.17 5.33
CA LEU A 117 18.20 4.09 4.46
C LEU A 117 16.77 4.36 3.97
N ASP A 118 16.55 4.20 2.67
CA ASP A 118 15.21 4.23 2.08
C ASP A 118 14.82 2.83 1.61
N VAL A 119 13.65 2.35 2.04
CA VAL A 119 13.13 1.04 1.66
C VAL A 119 12.26 1.20 0.42
N ARG A 120 12.84 0.92 -0.75
CA ARG A 120 12.13 0.97 -2.02
C ARG A 120 10.93 0.03 -2.00
N SER A 121 9.75 0.56 -2.35
CA SER A 121 8.49 -0.19 -2.39
C SER A 121 8.14 -0.89 -1.06
N GLY A 122 8.48 -0.29 0.09
CA GLY A 122 8.25 -0.91 1.41
C GLY A 122 6.82 -1.40 1.66
N TYR A 123 5.80 -0.78 1.04
CA TYR A 123 4.41 -1.24 1.12
C TYR A 123 4.18 -2.65 0.57
N TRP A 124 5.00 -3.12 -0.38
CA TRP A 124 4.86 -4.46 -0.99
C TRP A 124 5.40 -5.59 -0.13
N ILE A 125 6.16 -5.26 0.93
CA ILE A 125 6.80 -6.26 1.79
C ILE A 125 5.78 -6.91 2.73
N LEU A 126 4.71 -6.18 3.08
CA LEU A 126 3.67 -6.68 3.98
C LEU A 126 2.51 -7.28 3.17
N PRO A 127 2.26 -8.60 3.27
CA PRO A 127 1.14 -9.23 2.58
C PRO A 127 -0.19 -8.77 3.17
N LEU A 128 -1.21 -8.71 2.32
CA LEU A 128 -2.60 -8.57 2.76
C LEU A 128 -3.10 -9.92 3.33
N THR A 129 -4.08 -9.85 4.22
CA THR A 129 -4.81 -11.04 4.64
C THR A 129 -5.69 -11.54 3.49
N GLU A 130 -6.00 -12.84 3.47
CA GLU A 130 -6.87 -13.44 2.45
C GLU A 130 -8.22 -12.71 2.35
N ARG A 131 -8.85 -12.42 3.50
CA ARG A 131 -10.10 -11.65 3.58
C ARG A 131 -10.03 -10.25 2.96
N SER A 132 -8.86 -9.63 2.92
CA SER A 132 -8.68 -8.29 2.34
C SER A 132 -8.09 -8.32 0.92
N SER A 133 -7.91 -9.51 0.36
CA SER A 133 -7.36 -9.72 -0.98
C SER A 133 -8.44 -9.87 -2.05
N PHE A 134 -9.70 -10.06 -1.64
CA PHE A 134 -10.88 -10.24 -2.50
C PHE A 134 -12.02 -9.33 -2.03
#